data_AF-A0ABD7C0M5-F1
#
_entry.id   AF-A0ABD7C0M5-F1
#
_cell.length_a   1.000
_cell.length_b   1.000
_cell.length_c   1.000
_cell.angle_alpha   90.00
_cell.angle_beta   90.00
_cell.angle_gamma   90.00
#
_symmetry.space_group_name_H-M   'P 1'
#
loop_
_entity.id
_entity.type
_entity.pdbx_description
1 polymer ?
#
loop_
_entity_poly.entity_id
_entity_poly.type
_entity_poly.pdbx_seq_one_letter_code
_entity_poly.pdbx_strand_id
1 'polypeptide(L)' 'MDREINLPLYEAARPVPEGGWYLTWGYGQKPMVMYASQGLTQWRDGMRAIPITHYAGPLPERKTR' A
#
# COMPACT_ATOMS: atom_id res chain seq x y z
N MET A 1 -5.16 0.38 -24.81
CA MET A 1 -6.11 1.03 -23.89
C MET A 1 -5.56 0.86 -22.50
N ASP A 2 -4.98 1.92 -21.95
CA ASP A 2 -4.56 1.89 -20.55
C ASP A 2 -5.83 1.85 -19.69
N ARG A 3 -5.98 0.76 -18.95
CA ARG A 3 -7.14 0.55 -18.08
C ARG A 3 -6.87 1.33 -16.81
N GLU A 4 -7.63 2.40 -16.58
CA GLU A 4 -7.55 3.16 -15.34
C GLU A 4 -7.94 2.25 -14.17
N ILE A 5 -7.10 2.21 -13.12
CA ILE A 5 -7.34 1.42 -11.92
C ILE A 5 -7.70 2.39 -10.81
N ASN A 6 -8.93 2.29 -10.32
CA ASN A 6 -9.38 3.06 -9.16
C ASN A 6 -9.08 2.24 -7.89
N LEU A 7 -8.23 2.79 -7.02
CA LEU A 7 -7.83 2.16 -5.76
C LEU A 7 -8.37 2.97 -4.59
N PRO A 8 -9.01 2.33 -3.59
CA PRO A 8 -9.46 3.05 -2.41
C PRO A 8 -8.25 3.56 -1.62
N LEU A 9 -8.32 4.82 -1.18
CA LEU A 9 -7.29 5.50 -0.39
C LEU A 9 -7.65 5.47 1.09
N TYR A 10 -6.67 5.19 1.93
CA TYR A 10 -6.81 5.08 3.38
C TYR A 10 -5.70 5.86 4.10
N GLU A 11 -6.02 6.41 5.28
CA GLU A 11 -5.02 6.92 6.21
C GLU A 11 -4.21 5.75 6.80
N ALA A 12 -2.90 5.94 7.01
CA ALA A 12 -2.00 4.89 7.51
C ALA A 12 -2.35 4.37 8.92
N ALA A 13 -3.07 5.15 9.71
CA ALA A 13 -3.56 4.73 11.02
C ALA A 13 -4.70 3.70 10.93
N ARG A 14 -5.38 3.61 9.78
CA ARG A 14 -6.41 2.59 9.55
C ARG A 14 -5.75 1.22 9.38
N PRO A 15 -6.25 0.17 10.05
CA PRO A 15 -5.77 -1.19 9.81
C PRO A 15 -6.00 -1.60 8.36
N VAL A 16 -4.98 -2.21 7.76
CA VAL A 16 -5.04 -2.75 6.40
C VAL A 16 -6.19 -3.75 6.26
N PRO A 17 -7.11 -3.57 5.28
CA PRO A 17 -8.33 -4.38 5.19
C PRO A 17 -8.07 -5.83 4.74
N GLU A 18 -7.09 -6.04 3.86
CA GLU A 18 -6.75 -7.36 3.30
C GLU A 18 -5.25 -7.50 3.03
N GLY A 19 -4.74 -8.73 2.96
CA GLY A 19 -3.32 -8.96 2.67
C GLY A 19 -3.00 -8.74 1.20
N GLY A 20 -1.94 -7.99 0.88
CA GLY A 20 -1.57 -7.74 -0.52
C GLY A 20 -0.54 -6.64 -0.73
N TRP A 21 -0.36 -6.27 -2.00
CA TRP A 21 0.51 -5.16 -2.40
C TRP A 21 -0.25 -3.84 -2.38
N TYR A 22 0.34 -2.79 -1.84
CA TYR A 22 -0.26 -1.47 -1.71
C TYR A 22 0.66 -0.38 -2.24
N LEU A 23 0.09 0.66 -2.84
CA LEU A 23 0.79 1.93 -3.03
C LEU A 23 0.74 2.71 -1.72
N THR A 24 1.86 3.28 -1.33
CA THR A 24 2.03 3.99 -0.05
C THR A 24 2.69 5.34 -0.25
N TRP A 25 2.31 6.33 0.55
CA TRP A 25 2.86 7.70 0.53
C TRP A 25 3.30 8.12 1.92
N GLY A 26 4.43 8.82 1.99
CA GLY A 26 4.96 9.42 3.21
C GLY A 26 5.46 10.84 2.94
N TYR A 27 5.64 11.63 3.99
CA TYR A 27 6.04 13.05 3.91
C TYR A 27 7.21 13.29 2.94
N GLY A 28 6.94 13.91 1.80
CA GLY A 28 7.94 14.24 0.78
C GLY A 28 8.60 13.03 0.10
N GLN A 29 8.11 11.82 0.33
CA GLN A 29 8.65 10.61 -0.28
C GLN A 29 7.92 10.28 -1.58
N LYS A 30 8.66 9.70 -2.53
CA LYS A 30 8.06 9.11 -3.72
C LYS A 30 7.14 7.96 -3.31
N PRO A 31 6.02 7.72 -4.03
CA PRO A 31 5.15 6.60 -3.74
C PRO A 31 5.92 5.27 -3.80
N MET A 32 5.68 4.39 -2.84
CA MET A 32 6.33 3.07 -2.78
C MET A 32 5.30 1.95 -2.85
N VAL A 33 5.68 0.85 -3.50
CA VAL A 33 4.89 -0.39 -3.50
C VAL A 33 5.36 -1.26 -2.34
N MET A 34 4.47 -1.57 -1.40
CA MET A 34 4.80 -2.33 -0.19
C MET A 34 3.79 -3.47 0.02
N TYR A 35 4.26 -4.62 0.49
CA TYR A 35 3.37 -5.70 0.90
C TYR A 35 2.89 -5.44 2.33
N ALA A 36 1.61 -5.67 2.59
CA ALA A 36 1.02 -5.57 3.92
C ALA A 36 0.15 -6.79 4.22
N SER A 37 0.21 -7.24 5.47
CA SER A 37 -0.73 -8.21 6.01
C SER A 37 -2.00 -7.52 6.50
N GLN A 38 -3.12 -8.24 6.48
CA GLN A 38 -4.38 -7.76 7.07
C GLN A 38 -4.17 -7.32 8.53
N GLY A 39 -4.73 -6.18 8.89
CA GLY A 39 -4.63 -5.60 10.24
C GLY A 39 -3.35 -4.83 10.51
N LEU A 40 -2.39 -4.79 9.58
CA LEU A 40 -1.15 -4.00 9.72
C LEU A 40 -1.48 -2.50 9.86
N THR A 41 -0.82 -1.85 10.81
CA THR A 41 -0.87 -0.39 11.01
C THR A 41 0.52 0.25 11.02
N GLN A 42 1.59 -0.55 11.05
CA GLN A 42 2.97 -0.08 11.04
C GLN A 42 3.70 -0.58 9.80
N TRP A 43 4.07 0.36 8.93
CA TRP A 43 4.72 0.10 7.65
C TRP A 43 6.24 -0.01 7.81
N ARG A 44 6.84 -1.02 7.18
CA ARG A 44 8.28 -1.31 7.27
C ARG A 44 8.86 -1.67 5.92
N ASP A 45 10.07 -1.18 5.66
CA ASP A 45 10.92 -1.64 4.56
C ASP A 45 12.17 -2.28 5.18
N GLY A 46 12.32 -3.59 4.98
CA GLY A 46 13.23 -4.43 5.76
C GLY A 46 12.98 -4.30 7.27
N MET A 47 14.00 -3.88 8.02
CA MET A 47 13.91 -3.69 9.48
C MET A 47 13.48 -2.26 9.87
N ARG A 48 13.35 -1.33 8.91
CA ARG A 48 13.13 0.09 9.19
C ARG A 48 11.64 0.46 9.13
N ALA A 49 11.16 1.15 10.15
CA ALA A 49 9.83 1.77 10.11
C ALA A 49 9.82 2.96 9.14
N ILE A 50 8.80 3.00 8.28
CA ILE A 50 8.62 4.08 7.32
C ILE A 50 7.41 4.93 7.76
N PRO A 51 7.55 6.27 7.83
CA PRO A 51 6.45 7.16 8.16
C PRO A 51 5.53 7.33 6.95
N ILE A 52 4.59 6.39 6.81
CA ILE A 52 3.52 6.44 5.81
C ILE A 52 2.36 7.26 6.37
N THR A 53 1.79 8.13 5.54
CA THR A 53 0.59 8.90 5.87
C THR A 53 -0.65 8.28 5.25
N HIS A 54 -0.53 7.71 4.04
CA HIS A 54 -1.64 7.11 3.31
C HIS A 54 -1.20 5.86 2.54
N TYR A 55 -2.16 4.99 2.27
CA TYR A 55 -1.99 3.84 1.38
C TYR A 55 -3.24 3.61 0.52
N ALA A 56 -3.05 3.01 -0.66
CA ALA A 56 -4.12 2.66 -1.58
C ALA A 56 -3.94 1.26 -2.15
N GLY A 57 -5.04 0.51 -2.24
CA GLY A 57 -5.00 -0.86 -2.72
C GLY A 57 -6.08 -1.77 -2.12
N PRO A 58 -5.92 -3.09 -2.25
CA PRO A 58 -4.73 -3.75 -2.79
C PRO A 58 -4.58 -3.55 -4.30
N LEU A 59 -3.34 -3.59 -4.77
CA LEU A 59 -3.01 -3.64 -6.18
C LEU A 59 -3.45 -4.99 -6.75
N PRO A 60 -4.07 -5.00 -7.94
CA PRO A 60 -4.47 -6.25 -8.57
C PRO A 60 -3.23 -7.09 -8.88
N GLU A 61 -3.26 -8.37 -8.47
CA GLU A 61 -2.21 -9.30 -8.84
C GLU A 61 -2.19 -9.49 -10.36
N ARG A 62 -1.00 -9.35 -10.95
CA ARG A 62 -0.80 -9.69 -12.36
C ARG A 62 -0.87 -11.20 -12.50
N LYS A 63 -2.00 -11.72 -12.96
CA LYS A 63 -2.14 -13.13 -13.35
C LYS A 63 -1.27 -13.37 -14.58
N THR A 64 -0.06 -13.89 -14.39
CA THR A 64 0.76 -14.42 -15.49
C THR A 64 0.06 -15.68 -15.99
N ARG A 65 -0.59 -15.59 -17.16
CA ARG A 65 -0.94 -16.77 -17.95
C ARG A 65 0.20 -17.08 -18.90
#